data_AF-A0A8S1NTA8-F1
#
_entry.id   AF-A0A8S1NTA8-F1
#
_cell.length_a   1.000
_cell.length_b   1.000
_cell.length_c   1.000
_cell.angle_alpha   90.00
_cell.angle_beta   90.00
_cell.angle_gamma   90.00
#
_symmetry.space_group_name_H-M   'P 1'
#
loop_
_entity.id
_entity.type
_entity.pdbx_description
1 polymer ?
#
loop_
_entity_poly.entity_id
_entity_poly.type
_entity_poly.pdbx_seq_one_letter_code
_entity_poly.pdbx_strand_id
1 'polypeptide(L)'
;MMHKSQKQYEKFKNHLKTQEQEYNDIFQQQKIEPQTQTVIEKQQKRRSKIRIIFTNKTIQQQYPESQESKSVAKRSWHKELDNLINPSEIKDGKFSNEEKQQIMDIVHNYQIQNNLSDQQLKDYIELKTLGHSKIWLEITKYIPTRTVDSVYKLIRRKMDSKNRQGYWNKEEEIELIRYVQQYGRKWREISKHINRTPDNIRNKYNQIGEHNHLFRNKSFWTIQEFLILINNIHSLSGYPLLLPNYDQILKKRFGDNFEQITFRLNYRKMKVEDKDIFDQLKSIVKIPQNIGVTIKWTEIASEIKTKTKDDLRQMWYKLNGNKF
;
A
#
# COMPACT_ATOMS: atom_id res chain seq x y z
N MET A 1 -55.75 -6.07 -20.80
CA MET A 1 -54.43 -6.36 -20.16
C MET A 1 -53.34 -5.31 -20.44
N MET A 2 -53.57 -4.24 -21.21
CA MET A 2 -52.52 -3.24 -21.50
C MET A 2 -52.37 -2.10 -20.46
N HIS A 3 -53.35 -1.85 -19.59
CA HIS A 3 -53.30 -0.71 -18.65
C HIS A 3 -52.40 -0.88 -17.41
N LYS A 4 -52.04 -2.12 -17.01
CA LYS A 4 -51.18 -2.35 -15.83
C LYS A 4 -49.69 -2.10 -16.12
N SER A 5 -49.25 -2.38 -17.35
CA SER A 5 -47.85 -2.16 -17.80
C SER A 5 -47.53 -0.66 -17.94
N GLN A 6 -48.45 0.12 -18.53
CA GLN A 6 -48.29 1.57 -18.65
C GLN A 6 -48.20 2.26 -17.27
N LYS A 7 -49.03 1.84 -16.30
CA LYS A 7 -49.01 2.40 -14.93
C LYS A 7 -47.72 2.08 -14.19
N GLN A 8 -47.13 0.90 -14.39
CA GLN A 8 -45.83 0.54 -13.80
C GLN A 8 -44.68 1.31 -14.46
N TYR A 9 -44.73 1.50 -15.78
CA TYR A 9 -43.75 2.30 -16.52
C TYR A 9 -43.77 3.78 -16.11
N GLU A 10 -44.96 4.38 -15.96
CA GLU A 10 -45.10 5.77 -15.49
C GLU A 10 -44.68 5.93 -14.03
N LYS A 11 -44.95 4.94 -13.17
CA LYS A 11 -44.48 4.94 -11.77
C LYS A 11 -42.95 4.83 -11.68
N PHE A 12 -42.33 4.06 -12.57
CA PHE A 12 -40.88 3.93 -12.68
C PHE A 12 -40.24 5.21 -13.26
N LYS A 13 -40.84 5.81 -14.30
CA LYS A 13 -40.40 7.11 -14.84
C LYS A 13 -40.49 8.23 -13.82
N ASN A 14 -41.58 8.31 -13.06
CA ASN A 14 -41.73 9.31 -12.01
C ASN A 14 -40.71 9.10 -10.89
N HIS A 15 -40.46 7.86 -10.47
CA HIS A 15 -39.42 7.55 -9.47
C HIS A 15 -38.00 7.92 -9.95
N LEU A 16 -37.69 7.66 -11.22
CA LEU A 16 -36.43 8.09 -11.84
C LEU A 16 -36.32 9.62 -11.89
N LYS A 17 -37.41 10.33 -12.22
CA LYS A 17 -37.44 11.80 -12.23
C LYS A 17 -37.25 12.39 -10.83
N THR A 18 -37.81 11.76 -9.79
CA THR A 18 -37.63 12.16 -8.39
C THR A 18 -36.20 11.91 -7.90
N GLN A 19 -35.59 10.78 -8.27
CA GLN A 19 -34.19 10.48 -7.95
C GLN A 19 -33.21 11.38 -8.72
N GLU A 20 -33.53 11.77 -9.95
CA GLU A 20 -32.73 12.70 -10.75
C GLU A 20 -32.85 14.14 -10.22
N GLN A 21 -34.01 14.52 -9.67
CA GLN A 21 -34.19 15.79 -8.94
C GLN A 21 -33.49 15.79 -7.57
N GLU A 22 -33.59 14.72 -6.77
CA GLU A 22 -32.81 14.59 -5.52
C GLU A 22 -31.29 14.61 -5.80
N TYR A 23 -30.84 13.95 -6.86
CA TYR A 23 -29.43 13.96 -7.26
C TYR A 23 -28.98 15.36 -7.72
N ASN A 24 -29.82 16.07 -8.48
CA ASN A 24 -29.53 17.44 -8.91
C ASN A 24 -29.57 18.43 -7.74
N ASP A 25 -30.47 18.28 -6.77
CA ASP A 25 -30.54 19.14 -5.58
C ASP A 25 -29.33 18.94 -4.65
N ILE A 26 -28.85 17.70 -4.51
CA ILE A 26 -27.60 17.37 -3.80
C ILE A 26 -26.37 17.94 -4.52
N PHE A 27 -26.39 17.98 -5.87
CA PHE A 27 -25.29 18.50 -6.68
C PHE A 27 -25.28 20.03 -6.76
N GLN A 28 -26.45 20.69 -6.68
CA GLN A 28 -26.59 22.15 -6.67
C GLN A 28 -26.30 22.75 -5.29
N GLN A 29 -26.56 22.03 -4.19
CA GLN A 29 -26.18 22.46 -2.84
C GLN A 29 -24.65 22.42 -2.58
N GLN A 30 -23.86 21.84 -3.49
CA GLN A 30 -22.39 21.83 -3.42
C GLN A 30 -21.73 22.89 -4.33
N LYS A 31 -22.51 23.80 -4.94
CA LYS A 31 -22.00 24.86 -5.83
C LYS A 31 -22.52 26.26 -5.47
N ILE A 32 -22.03 26.78 -4.35
CA ILE A 32 -21.86 28.22 -4.11
C ILE A 32 -20.49 28.30 -3.39
N GLU A 33 -19.34 28.46 -4.05
CA GLU A 33 -18.83 29.61 -4.81
C GLU A 33 -17.77 29.18 -5.87
N PRO A 34 -17.42 30.04 -6.85
CA PRO A 34 -17.11 29.64 -8.21
C PRO A 34 -15.66 29.22 -8.48
N GLN A 35 -15.51 28.15 -9.26
CA GLN A 35 -14.33 27.91 -10.07
C GLN A 35 -14.51 28.55 -11.45
N THR A 36 -13.66 29.50 -11.82
CA THR A 36 -13.30 29.72 -13.22
C THR A 36 -11.80 30.04 -13.33
N GLN A 37 -11.16 29.31 -14.25
CA GLN A 37 -9.78 29.44 -14.75
C GLN A 37 -8.61 29.42 -13.75
N THR A 38 -7.77 28.37 -13.87
CA THR A 38 -6.28 28.39 -13.88
C THR A 38 -5.70 27.07 -13.33
N VAL A 39 -6.02 25.94 -13.97
CA VAL A 39 -5.31 24.67 -13.70
C VAL A 39 -4.13 24.46 -14.67
N ILE A 40 -4.18 25.08 -15.86
CA ILE A 40 -3.11 24.95 -16.86
C ILE A 40 -1.91 25.88 -16.53
N GLU A 41 -2.12 27.03 -15.87
CA GLU A 41 -1.03 27.94 -15.49
C GLU A 41 -0.28 27.56 -14.19
N LYS A 42 -0.91 26.80 -13.28
CA LYS A 42 -0.29 26.44 -11.99
C LYS A 42 0.81 25.38 -12.09
N GLN A 43 0.87 24.61 -13.17
CA GLN A 43 1.98 23.67 -13.42
C GLN A 43 3.21 24.36 -14.06
N GLN A 44 3.02 25.43 -14.85
CA GLN A 44 4.13 26.13 -15.49
C GLN A 44 4.80 27.17 -14.55
N LYS A 45 4.07 27.79 -13.60
CA LYS A 45 4.67 28.70 -12.59
C LYS A 45 5.52 28.01 -11.51
N ARG A 46 5.41 26.69 -11.32
CA ARG A 46 6.25 25.93 -10.37
C ARG A 46 7.67 25.68 -10.88
N ARG A 47 7.95 25.90 -12.17
CA ARG A 47 9.26 25.67 -12.79
C ARG A 47 10.16 26.92 -12.89
N SER A 48 9.71 28.10 -12.46
CA SER A 48 10.45 29.37 -12.72
C SER A 48 10.77 30.27 -11.53
N LYS A 49 10.72 29.77 -10.28
CA LYS A 49 11.31 30.48 -9.12
C LYS A 49 11.94 29.51 -8.12
N ILE A 50 13.10 28.95 -8.47
CA ILE A 50 14.12 28.61 -7.47
C ILE A 50 15.18 29.70 -7.59
N ARG A 51 14.98 30.81 -6.87
CA ARG A 51 16.09 31.69 -6.48
C ARG A 51 16.59 31.16 -5.15
N ILE A 52 17.84 30.75 -5.16
CA ILE A 52 18.63 30.37 -3.99
C ILE A 52 18.64 31.57 -3.03
N ILE A 53 18.18 31.36 -1.80
CA ILE A 53 18.49 32.25 -0.68
C ILE A 53 19.26 31.40 0.31
N PHE A 54 20.57 31.62 0.36
CA PHE A 54 21.41 31.19 1.48
C PHE A 54 21.00 31.98 2.71
N THR A 55 20.68 31.29 3.80
CA THR A 55 20.77 31.90 5.14
C THR A 55 21.45 30.92 6.08
N ASN A 56 22.72 31.21 6.38
CA ASN A 56 23.38 30.72 7.58
C ASN A 56 22.64 31.30 8.79
N LYS A 57 22.09 30.42 9.64
CA LYS A 57 21.78 30.76 11.03
C LYS A 57 22.01 29.55 11.93
N THR A 58 23.17 29.57 12.58
CA THR A 58 23.40 29.00 13.91
C THR A 58 22.36 29.56 14.87
N ILE A 59 21.80 28.76 15.78
CA ILE A 59 21.44 29.10 17.18
C ILE A 59 20.88 27.85 17.89
N GLN A 60 21.70 27.39 18.84
CA GLN A 60 21.45 26.96 20.22
C GLN A 60 20.13 26.28 20.64
N GLN A 61 20.33 25.21 21.41
CA GLN A 61 19.38 24.55 22.31
C GLN A 61 18.70 25.53 23.26
N GLN A 62 17.36 25.45 23.34
CA GLN A 62 16.58 25.74 24.55
C GLN A 62 15.22 25.06 24.44
N TYR A 63 14.89 24.23 25.43
CA TYR A 63 13.52 23.76 25.69
C TYR A 63 12.70 24.92 26.27
N PRO A 64 11.40 24.98 25.93
CA PRO A 64 10.42 25.33 26.96
C PRO A 64 9.27 24.32 27.07
N GLU A 65 8.73 24.34 28.28
CA GLU A 65 7.64 23.58 28.86
C GLU A 65 6.31 23.62 28.09
N SER A 66 5.49 22.64 28.47
CA SER A 66 4.03 22.50 28.31
C SER A 66 3.27 23.65 27.65
N GLN A 67 2.38 23.30 26.71
CA GLN A 67 0.93 23.58 26.75
C GLN A 67 0.25 23.04 25.47
N GLU A 68 -0.90 22.40 25.71
CA GLU A 68 -2.07 22.24 24.84
C GLU A 68 -2.02 21.39 23.57
N SER A 69 -2.66 20.22 23.71
CA SER A 69 -3.08 19.31 22.67
C SER A 69 -3.94 19.97 21.60
N LYS A 70 -3.38 20.15 20.40
CA LYS A 70 -4.15 20.44 19.19
C LYS A 70 -5.09 19.26 18.87
N SER A 71 -6.39 19.56 18.85
CA SER A 71 -7.49 18.63 18.56
C SER A 71 -7.27 17.87 17.25
N VAL A 72 -7.05 16.56 17.34
CA VAL A 72 -6.96 15.68 16.17
C VAL A 72 -8.36 15.20 15.80
N ALA A 73 -8.73 15.43 14.53
CA ALA A 73 -9.96 15.00 13.89
C ALA A 73 -10.44 13.60 14.33
N LYS A 74 -11.74 13.48 14.64
CA LYS A 74 -12.49 12.28 15.08
C LYS A 74 -11.90 10.99 14.49
N ARG A 75 -11.20 10.21 15.34
CA ARG A 75 -10.47 8.99 14.99
C ARG A 75 -11.38 7.75 15.04
N SER A 76 -11.03 6.73 14.26
CA SER A 76 -11.66 5.40 14.14
C SER A 76 -12.25 4.86 15.46
N TRP A 77 -13.49 4.35 15.41
CA TRP A 77 -14.27 3.86 16.56
C TRP A 77 -13.57 2.80 17.43
N HIS A 78 -12.57 2.10 16.90
CA HIS A 78 -11.82 1.08 17.63
C HIS A 78 -10.82 1.65 18.65
N LYS A 79 -10.34 2.90 18.46
CA LYS A 79 -9.28 3.47 19.31
C LYS A 79 -9.72 3.74 20.75
N GLU A 80 -10.98 4.08 20.95
CA GLU A 80 -11.54 4.26 22.31
C GLU A 80 -11.61 2.91 23.04
N LEU A 81 -11.72 1.82 22.30
CA LEU A 81 -11.89 0.47 22.82
C LEU A 81 -10.55 -0.23 23.09
N ASP A 82 -9.53 0.06 22.28
CA ASP A 82 -8.17 -0.43 22.49
C ASP A 82 -7.55 0.10 23.80
N ASN A 83 -8.04 1.24 24.33
CA ASN A 83 -7.60 1.79 25.61
C ASN A 83 -8.05 0.96 26.84
N LEU A 84 -8.98 0.01 26.66
CA LEU A 84 -9.43 -0.89 27.74
C LEU A 84 -8.50 -2.09 27.92
N ILE A 85 -7.49 -2.25 27.07
CA ILE A 85 -6.54 -3.36 27.08
C ILE A 85 -5.22 -2.89 27.69
N ASN A 86 -4.65 -3.68 28.61
CA ASN A 86 -3.35 -3.37 29.22
C ASN A 86 -2.24 -3.33 28.15
N PRO A 87 -1.55 -2.19 27.94
CA PRO A 87 -0.55 -2.04 26.89
C PRO A 87 0.60 -3.05 26.91
N SER A 88 0.97 -3.57 28.10
CA SER A 88 2.07 -4.54 28.24
C SER A 88 1.76 -5.94 27.71
N GLU A 89 0.48 -6.25 27.47
CA GLU A 89 0.01 -7.59 27.04
C GLU A 89 -0.47 -7.61 25.57
N ILE A 90 -0.48 -6.44 24.92
CA ILE A 90 -0.92 -6.31 23.53
C ILE A 90 0.17 -6.85 22.60
N LYS A 91 -0.15 -7.95 21.93
CA LYS A 91 0.64 -8.48 20.82
C LYS A 91 0.34 -7.66 19.56
N ASP A 92 1.39 -7.19 18.88
CA ASP A 92 1.29 -6.64 17.51
C ASP A 92 1.82 -7.64 16.46
N GLY A 93 1.63 -7.36 15.18
CA GLY A 93 2.16 -8.16 14.09
C GLY A 93 1.26 -9.31 13.62
N LYS A 94 1.88 -10.37 13.08
CA LYS A 94 1.14 -11.47 12.44
C LYS A 94 0.48 -12.36 13.50
N PHE A 95 -0.78 -12.70 13.28
CA PHE A 95 -1.46 -13.75 14.05
C PHE A 95 -0.85 -15.12 13.76
N SER A 96 -0.63 -15.92 14.80
CA SER A 96 -0.30 -17.35 14.65
C SER A 96 -1.48 -18.13 14.07
N ASN A 97 -1.29 -19.39 13.69
CA ASN A 97 -2.41 -20.19 13.17
C ASN A 97 -3.36 -20.61 14.29
N GLU A 98 -2.80 -20.89 15.47
CA GLU A 98 -3.51 -21.20 16.70
C GLU A 98 -4.35 -20.00 17.16
N GLU A 99 -3.76 -18.79 17.17
CA GLU A 99 -4.49 -17.56 17.48
C GLU A 99 -5.66 -17.34 16.51
N LYS A 100 -5.45 -17.59 15.21
CA LYS A 100 -6.54 -17.45 14.22
C LYS A 100 -7.66 -18.46 14.49
N GLN A 101 -7.31 -19.70 14.83
CA GLN A 101 -8.31 -20.72 15.10
C GLN A 101 -9.13 -20.36 16.34
N GLN A 102 -8.46 -20.01 17.45
CA GLN A 102 -9.10 -19.56 18.68
C GLN A 102 -10.06 -18.38 18.44
N ILE A 103 -9.63 -17.38 17.67
CA ILE A 103 -10.48 -16.22 17.34
C ILE A 103 -11.72 -16.67 16.55
N MET A 104 -11.57 -17.56 15.57
CA MET A 104 -12.70 -18.05 14.80
C MET A 104 -13.65 -18.92 15.64
N ASP A 105 -13.13 -19.70 16.59
CA ASP A 105 -13.95 -20.50 17.52
C ASP A 105 -14.76 -19.59 18.45
N ILE A 106 -14.17 -18.49 18.95
CA ILE A 106 -14.86 -17.47 19.74
C ILE A 106 -15.99 -16.82 18.93
N VAL A 107 -15.72 -16.47 17.66
CA VAL A 107 -16.73 -15.91 16.76
C VAL A 107 -17.87 -16.90 16.53
N HIS A 108 -17.55 -18.18 16.33
CA HIS A 108 -18.56 -19.23 16.14
C HIS A 108 -19.43 -19.41 17.39
N ASN A 109 -18.83 -19.44 18.57
CA ASN A 109 -19.56 -19.51 19.84
C ASN A 109 -20.49 -18.30 20.02
N TYR A 110 -20.01 -17.09 19.69
CA TYR A 110 -20.83 -15.89 19.74
C TYR A 110 -22.01 -15.97 18.77
N GLN A 111 -21.81 -16.49 17.55
CA GLN A 111 -22.88 -16.71 16.58
C GLN A 111 -23.96 -17.66 17.11
N ILE A 112 -23.56 -18.78 17.74
CA ILE A 112 -24.50 -19.73 18.35
C ILE A 112 -25.29 -19.07 19.48
N GLN A 113 -24.60 -18.38 20.40
CA GLN A 113 -25.23 -17.74 21.56
C GLN A 113 -26.24 -16.64 21.18
N ASN A 114 -25.99 -15.94 20.07
CA ASN A 114 -26.83 -14.83 19.61
C ASN A 114 -27.73 -15.21 18.42
N ASN A 115 -27.79 -16.49 18.05
CA ASN A 115 -28.55 -17.01 16.91
C ASN A 115 -28.27 -16.23 15.60
N LEU A 116 -27.00 -15.96 15.32
CA LEU A 116 -26.55 -15.20 14.15
C LEU A 116 -26.03 -16.11 13.04
N SER A 117 -26.62 -15.99 11.86
CA SER A 117 -26.09 -16.60 10.64
C SER A 117 -24.80 -15.92 10.17
N ASP A 118 -24.00 -16.65 9.37
CA ASP A 118 -22.84 -16.09 8.67
C ASP A 118 -23.19 -14.88 7.81
N GLN A 119 -24.39 -14.87 7.21
CA GLN A 119 -24.83 -13.74 6.40
C GLN A 119 -25.09 -12.50 7.26
N GLN A 120 -25.80 -12.65 8.37
CA GLN A 120 -26.01 -11.55 9.31
C GLN A 120 -24.67 -11.02 9.85
N LEU A 121 -23.73 -11.89 10.18
CA LEU A 121 -22.39 -11.49 10.61
C LEU A 121 -21.60 -10.74 9.52
N LYS A 122 -21.76 -11.11 8.24
CA LYS A 122 -21.22 -10.33 7.12
C LYS A 122 -21.90 -8.97 6.97
N ASP A 123 -23.21 -8.92 7.14
CA ASP A 123 -23.96 -7.65 7.11
C ASP A 123 -23.44 -6.72 8.22
N TYR A 124 -23.15 -7.24 9.42
CA TYR A 124 -22.48 -6.48 10.50
C TYR A 124 -21.09 -5.96 10.10
N ILE A 125 -20.34 -6.67 9.26
CA ILE A 125 -19.03 -6.24 8.76
C ILE A 125 -19.17 -5.12 7.71
N GLU A 126 -20.22 -5.16 6.89
CA GLU A 126 -20.47 -4.23 5.80
C GLU A 126 -21.12 -2.91 6.25
N LEU A 127 -21.94 -2.97 7.32
CA LEU A 127 -22.56 -1.80 7.94
C LEU A 127 -21.51 -0.91 8.64
N LYS A 128 -21.56 0.41 8.36
CA LYS A 128 -20.58 1.40 8.87
C LYS A 128 -21.05 2.17 10.11
N THR A 129 -22.16 1.78 10.73
CA THR A 129 -22.83 2.52 11.80
C THR A 129 -22.24 2.23 13.17
N LEU A 130 -22.13 3.26 14.03
CA LEU A 130 -21.49 3.20 15.36
C LEU A 130 -22.11 2.18 16.34
N GLY A 131 -23.39 1.83 16.21
CA GLY A 131 -24.05 0.86 17.09
C GLY A 131 -23.51 -0.58 16.97
N HIS A 132 -22.70 -0.85 15.94
CA HIS A 132 -22.18 -2.17 15.58
C HIS A 132 -20.77 -2.42 16.13
N SER A 133 -20.23 -1.52 16.96
CA SER A 133 -18.97 -1.75 17.70
C SER A 133 -19.15 -2.77 18.85
N LYS A 134 -20.37 -2.91 19.39
CA LYS A 134 -20.67 -3.78 20.54
C LYS A 134 -20.43 -5.26 20.28
N ILE A 135 -20.80 -5.77 19.10
CA ILE A 135 -20.52 -7.17 18.73
C ILE A 135 -19.02 -7.46 18.73
N TRP A 136 -18.22 -6.54 18.18
CA TRP A 136 -16.77 -6.70 18.15
C TRP A 136 -16.16 -6.64 19.54
N LEU A 137 -16.70 -5.81 20.44
CA LEU A 137 -16.33 -5.76 21.85
C LEU A 137 -16.56 -7.09 22.56
N GLU A 138 -17.78 -7.63 22.46
CA GLU A 138 -18.14 -8.90 23.09
C GLU A 138 -17.24 -10.04 22.59
N ILE A 139 -16.96 -10.10 21.29
CA ILE A 139 -16.03 -11.07 20.71
C ILE A 139 -14.61 -10.86 21.27
N THR A 140 -14.12 -9.62 21.31
CA THR A 140 -12.74 -9.31 21.72
C THR A 140 -12.49 -9.41 23.22
N LYS A 141 -13.53 -9.42 24.05
CA LYS A 141 -13.43 -9.66 25.51
C LYS A 141 -12.71 -10.97 25.83
N TYR A 142 -12.84 -11.97 24.95
CA TYR A 142 -12.19 -13.27 25.07
C TYR A 142 -10.81 -13.31 24.40
N ILE A 143 -10.33 -12.18 23.86
CA ILE A 143 -9.04 -12.04 23.15
C ILE A 143 -8.29 -10.81 23.71
N PRO A 144 -7.88 -10.82 25.00
CA PRO A 144 -7.30 -9.64 25.65
C PRO A 144 -5.88 -9.29 25.13
N THR A 145 -5.27 -10.13 24.29
CA THR A 145 -3.90 -9.94 23.80
C THR A 145 -3.83 -9.20 22.47
N ARG A 146 -4.95 -8.79 21.88
CA ARG A 146 -5.01 -8.15 20.55
C ARG A 146 -6.01 -7.00 20.55
N THR A 147 -5.72 -5.96 19.79
CA THR A 147 -6.62 -4.81 19.61
C THR A 147 -7.91 -5.21 18.89
N VAL A 148 -9.01 -4.51 19.18
CA VAL A 148 -10.33 -4.76 18.56
C VAL A 148 -10.22 -4.60 17.04
N ASP A 149 -9.49 -3.59 16.59
CA ASP A 149 -9.25 -3.31 15.17
C ASP A 149 -8.51 -4.46 14.47
N SER A 150 -7.50 -5.06 15.12
CA SER A 150 -6.74 -6.17 14.54
C SER A 150 -7.59 -7.43 14.39
N VAL A 151 -8.42 -7.73 15.39
CA VAL A 151 -9.35 -8.87 15.41
C VAL A 151 -10.45 -8.66 14.38
N TYR A 152 -11.10 -7.50 14.36
CA TYR A 152 -12.11 -7.14 13.36
C TYR A 152 -11.56 -7.30 11.92
N LYS A 153 -10.36 -6.78 11.64
CA LYS A 153 -9.70 -6.94 10.33
C LYS A 153 -9.39 -8.40 10.00
N LEU A 154 -9.08 -9.24 10.98
CA LEU A 154 -8.90 -10.68 10.75
C LEU A 154 -10.22 -11.34 10.36
N ILE A 155 -11.28 -11.13 11.15
CA ILE A 155 -12.60 -11.72 10.93
C ILE A 155 -13.15 -11.28 9.57
N ARG A 156 -13.12 -9.99 9.27
CA ARG A 156 -13.52 -9.43 7.98
C ARG A 156 -12.84 -10.12 6.79
N ARG A 157 -11.51 -10.31 6.87
CA ARG A 157 -10.75 -10.99 5.80
C ARG A 157 -11.08 -12.48 5.69
N LYS A 158 -11.39 -13.14 6.81
CA LYS A 158 -11.74 -14.57 6.83
C LYS A 158 -13.13 -14.81 6.24
N MET A 159 -14.07 -13.91 6.49
CA MET A 159 -15.45 -14.01 6.02
C MET A 159 -15.64 -13.56 4.57
N ASP A 160 -14.77 -12.71 4.04
CA ASP A 160 -14.79 -12.30 2.63
C ASP A 160 -14.50 -13.48 1.69
N SER A 161 -15.48 -13.87 0.88
CA SER A 161 -15.36 -14.97 -0.09
C SER A 161 -14.32 -14.66 -1.19
N LYS A 162 -14.11 -13.39 -1.52
CA LYS A 162 -13.14 -12.93 -2.53
C LYS A 162 -11.69 -13.08 -2.07
N ASN A 163 -11.45 -13.29 -0.78
CA ASN A 163 -10.11 -13.47 -0.23
C ASN A 163 -9.54 -14.89 -0.47
N ARG A 164 -10.35 -15.83 -0.97
CA ARG A 164 -9.98 -17.25 -1.15
C ARG A 164 -9.73 -17.70 -2.60
N GLN A 165 -9.58 -16.77 -3.54
CA GLN A 165 -9.46 -17.08 -4.97
C GLN A 165 -8.09 -17.66 -5.42
N GLY A 166 -7.19 -18.01 -4.49
CA GLY A 166 -5.92 -18.67 -4.85
C GLY A 166 -4.93 -17.81 -5.64
N TYR A 167 -4.17 -18.43 -6.55
CA TYR A 167 -3.18 -17.75 -7.39
C TYR A 167 -3.83 -16.90 -8.47
N TRP A 168 -3.15 -15.84 -8.89
CA TRP A 168 -3.56 -15.04 -10.05
C TRP A 168 -3.07 -15.71 -11.33
N ASN A 169 -3.98 -15.98 -12.27
CA ASN A 169 -3.63 -16.41 -13.61
C ASN A 169 -3.31 -15.21 -14.53
N LYS A 170 -2.89 -15.48 -15.77
CA LYS A 170 -2.49 -14.42 -16.71
C LYS A 170 -3.70 -13.64 -17.22
N GLU A 171 -4.83 -14.30 -17.36
CA GLU A 171 -6.08 -13.71 -17.83
C GLU A 171 -6.59 -12.66 -16.82
N GLU A 172 -6.59 -13.00 -15.53
CA GLU A 172 -6.92 -12.09 -14.42
C GLU A 172 -5.94 -10.90 -14.36
N GLU A 173 -4.65 -11.12 -14.65
CA GLU A 173 -3.66 -10.03 -14.74
C GLU A 173 -3.98 -9.06 -15.89
N ILE A 174 -4.34 -9.60 -17.07
CA ILE A 174 -4.74 -8.81 -18.24
C ILE A 174 -6.01 -8.01 -17.93
N GLU A 175 -7.02 -8.64 -17.33
CA GLU A 175 -8.25 -7.97 -16.90
C GLU A 175 -7.96 -6.86 -15.88
N LEU A 176 -7.09 -7.12 -14.91
CA LEU A 176 -6.64 -6.12 -13.95
C LEU A 176 -6.05 -4.90 -14.64
N ILE A 177 -5.14 -5.10 -15.59
CA ILE A 177 -4.54 -4.00 -16.35
C ILE A 177 -5.63 -3.23 -17.11
N ARG A 178 -6.55 -3.92 -17.79
CA ARG A 178 -7.66 -3.30 -18.53
C ARG A 178 -8.55 -2.45 -17.62
N TYR A 179 -8.96 -2.97 -16.47
CA TYR A 179 -9.82 -2.23 -15.54
C TYR A 179 -9.09 -1.07 -14.86
N VAL A 180 -7.78 -1.17 -14.62
CA VAL A 180 -6.98 -0.02 -14.15
C VAL A 180 -6.90 1.07 -15.21
N GLN A 181 -6.77 0.72 -16.49
CA GLN A 181 -6.81 1.71 -17.58
C GLN A 181 -8.19 2.40 -17.66
N GLN A 182 -9.27 1.64 -17.50
CA GLN A 182 -10.64 2.16 -17.60
C GLN A 182 -11.06 3.01 -16.38
N TYR A 183 -10.77 2.55 -15.17
CA TYR A 183 -11.29 3.14 -13.93
C TYR A 183 -10.23 3.87 -13.09
N GLY A 184 -8.96 3.79 -13.48
CA GLY A 184 -7.82 4.24 -12.66
C GLY A 184 -7.60 3.35 -11.44
N ARG A 185 -6.95 3.89 -10.40
CA ARG A 185 -6.66 3.17 -9.14
C ARG A 185 -7.86 3.06 -8.19
N LYS A 186 -9.06 2.87 -8.74
CA LYS A 186 -10.32 2.71 -7.99
C LYS A 186 -10.54 1.24 -7.61
N TRP A 187 -9.73 0.72 -6.70
CA TRP A 187 -9.69 -0.73 -6.37
C TRP A 187 -11.04 -1.34 -5.98
N ARG A 188 -11.91 -0.58 -5.30
CA ARG A 188 -13.26 -1.03 -4.97
C ARG A 188 -14.14 -1.20 -6.21
N GLU A 189 -14.00 -0.31 -7.19
CA GLU A 189 -14.72 -0.42 -8.45
C GLU A 189 -14.23 -1.64 -9.23
N ILE A 190 -12.91 -1.81 -9.33
CA ILE A 190 -12.31 -2.96 -10.02
C ILE A 190 -12.71 -4.29 -9.34
N SER A 191 -12.85 -4.32 -8.01
CA SER A 191 -13.29 -5.51 -7.26
C SER A 191 -14.73 -5.96 -7.51
N LYS A 192 -15.54 -5.13 -8.18
CA LYS A 192 -16.87 -5.53 -8.67
C LYS A 192 -16.76 -6.37 -9.94
N HIS A 193 -15.70 -6.17 -10.72
CA HIS A 193 -15.47 -6.86 -11.99
C HIS A 193 -14.54 -8.06 -11.85
N ILE A 194 -13.53 -7.96 -10.97
CA ILE A 194 -12.63 -9.07 -10.64
C ILE A 194 -13.08 -9.62 -9.29
N ASN A 195 -13.27 -10.93 -9.17
CA ASN A 195 -13.74 -11.58 -7.94
C ASN A 195 -12.70 -11.60 -6.79
N ARG A 196 -11.91 -10.53 -6.65
CA ARG A 196 -10.79 -10.38 -5.71
C ARG A 196 -11.05 -9.18 -4.81
N THR A 197 -10.51 -9.20 -3.59
CA THR A 197 -10.64 -8.05 -2.68
C THR A 197 -9.88 -6.83 -3.22
N PRO A 198 -10.31 -5.59 -2.90
CA PRO A 198 -9.61 -4.37 -3.31
C PRO A 198 -8.12 -4.36 -2.92
N ASP A 199 -7.79 -4.89 -1.74
CA ASP A 199 -6.40 -4.99 -1.28
C ASP A 199 -5.60 -6.01 -2.09
N ASN A 200 -6.18 -7.17 -2.44
CA ASN A 200 -5.51 -8.15 -3.31
C ASN A 200 -5.23 -7.55 -4.69
N ILE A 201 -6.20 -6.83 -5.27
CA ILE A 201 -6.10 -6.16 -6.57
C ILE A 201 -4.96 -5.13 -6.55
N ARG A 202 -4.94 -4.22 -5.56
CA ARG A 202 -3.86 -3.23 -5.41
C ARG A 202 -2.49 -3.91 -5.28
N ASN A 203 -2.38 -4.91 -4.42
CA ASN A 203 -1.12 -5.59 -4.17
C ASN A 203 -0.64 -6.33 -5.43
N LYS A 204 -1.56 -6.95 -6.18
CA LYS A 204 -1.24 -7.59 -7.45
C LYS A 204 -0.77 -6.57 -8.48
N TYR A 205 -1.46 -5.44 -8.62
CA TYR A 205 -1.08 -4.37 -9.54
C TYR A 205 0.34 -3.82 -9.23
N ASN A 206 0.67 -3.67 -7.94
CA ASN A 206 2.02 -3.32 -7.53
C ASN A 206 3.03 -4.43 -7.90
N GLN A 207 2.68 -5.70 -7.69
CA GLN A 207 3.56 -6.83 -8.00
C GLN A 207 3.88 -6.95 -9.50
N ILE A 208 2.89 -6.70 -10.38
CA ILE A 208 3.08 -6.78 -11.83
C ILE A 208 3.86 -5.57 -12.40
N GLY A 209 4.14 -4.53 -11.60
CA GLY A 209 4.96 -3.39 -12.03
C GLY A 209 4.18 -2.09 -12.30
N GLU A 210 2.93 -2.00 -11.86
CA GLU A 210 2.08 -0.82 -12.03
C GLU A 210 2.00 -0.35 -13.50
N HIS A 211 2.36 0.91 -13.78
CA HIS A 211 2.41 1.48 -15.13
C HIS A 211 3.56 0.91 -15.96
N ASN A 212 4.57 0.32 -15.32
CA ASN A 212 5.73 -0.32 -15.96
C ASN A 212 5.55 -1.83 -16.14
N HIS A 213 4.33 -2.37 -16.07
CA HIS A 213 4.07 -3.80 -16.16
C HIS A 213 4.65 -4.47 -17.44
N LEU A 214 4.77 -3.71 -18.54
CA LEU A 214 5.40 -4.18 -19.78
C LEU A 214 6.92 -4.40 -19.66
N PHE A 215 7.59 -3.66 -18.77
CA PHE A 215 9.04 -3.71 -18.60
C PHE A 215 9.45 -4.53 -17.37
N ARG A 216 8.49 -4.95 -16.55
CA ARG A 216 8.72 -5.58 -15.25
C ARG A 216 9.56 -6.85 -15.37
N ASN A 217 10.69 -6.89 -14.66
CA ASN A 217 11.49 -8.10 -14.48
C ASN A 217 11.77 -8.37 -13.00
N LYS A 218 11.00 -9.31 -12.43
CA LYS A 218 11.12 -9.71 -11.02
C LYS A 218 12.28 -10.65 -10.74
N SER A 219 12.66 -11.44 -11.74
CA SER A 219 13.57 -12.57 -11.53
C SER A 219 15.02 -12.14 -11.52
N PHE A 220 15.38 -11.24 -12.43
CA PHE A 220 16.76 -10.87 -12.69
C PHE A 220 16.98 -9.40 -12.46
N TRP A 221 18.13 -9.10 -11.88
CA TRP A 221 18.76 -7.80 -11.83
C TRP A 221 19.88 -7.76 -12.85
N THR A 222 20.12 -6.61 -13.48
CA THR A 222 21.39 -6.37 -14.15
C THR A 222 22.36 -5.62 -13.23
N ILE A 223 23.66 -5.70 -13.50
CA ILE A 223 24.64 -4.87 -12.80
C ILE A 223 24.34 -3.38 -13.05
N GLN A 224 23.89 -3.01 -14.24
CA GLN A 224 23.47 -1.64 -14.54
C GLN A 224 22.33 -1.16 -13.62
N GLU A 225 21.27 -1.94 -13.44
CA GLU A 225 20.15 -1.60 -12.56
C GLU A 225 20.61 -1.44 -11.11
N PHE A 226 21.53 -2.29 -10.67
CA PHE A 226 22.17 -2.17 -9.36
C PHE A 226 22.95 -0.85 -9.24
N LEU A 227 23.78 -0.51 -10.23
CA LEU A 227 24.57 0.73 -10.21
C LEU A 227 23.68 1.97 -10.23
N ILE A 228 22.62 1.99 -11.05
CA ILE A 228 21.63 3.07 -11.06
C ILE A 228 21.01 3.25 -9.67
N LEU A 229 20.65 2.16 -8.99
CA LEU A 229 20.12 2.21 -7.64
C LEU A 229 21.11 2.84 -6.65
N ILE A 230 22.37 2.38 -6.65
CA ILE A 230 23.38 2.89 -5.71
C ILE A 230 23.71 4.36 -6.00
N ASN A 231 23.85 4.73 -7.27
CA ASN A 231 24.12 6.11 -7.70
C ASN A 231 22.98 7.05 -7.31
N ASN A 232 21.72 6.61 -7.42
CA ASN A 232 20.58 7.40 -6.97
C ASN A 232 20.61 7.65 -5.46
N ILE A 233 20.93 6.63 -4.66
CA ILE A 233 21.04 6.78 -3.21
C ILE A 233 22.24 7.66 -2.85
N HIS A 234 23.36 7.54 -3.56
CA HIS A 234 24.50 8.44 -3.43
C HIS A 234 24.08 9.90 -3.65
N SER A 235 23.41 10.21 -4.78
CA SER A 235 22.95 11.56 -5.09
C SER A 235 21.97 12.13 -4.05
N LEU A 236 21.12 11.29 -3.46
CA LEU A 236 20.17 11.71 -2.41
C LEU A 236 20.83 11.91 -1.04
N SER A 237 21.83 11.09 -0.71
CA SER A 237 22.48 11.10 0.60
C SER A 237 23.72 12.00 0.68
N GLY A 238 24.33 12.32 -0.46
CA GLY A 238 25.64 12.98 -0.53
C GLY A 238 26.82 12.08 -0.16
N TYR A 239 26.59 10.81 0.17
CA TYR A 239 27.64 9.89 0.61
C TYR A 239 28.13 8.99 -0.54
N PRO A 240 29.45 8.95 -0.85
CA PRO A 240 30.00 8.04 -1.87
C PRO A 240 29.84 6.59 -1.43
N LEU A 241 28.82 5.93 -1.98
CA LEU A 241 28.51 4.52 -1.67
C LEU A 241 29.35 3.54 -2.48
N LEU A 242 29.79 3.91 -3.69
CA LEU A 242 30.67 3.06 -4.51
C LEU A 242 32.14 3.40 -4.26
N LEU A 243 33.00 2.38 -4.35
CA LEU A 243 34.45 2.58 -4.39
C LEU A 243 34.85 3.44 -5.61
N PRO A 244 35.83 4.34 -5.52
CA PRO A 244 36.23 5.19 -6.66
C PRO A 244 36.66 4.43 -7.92
N ASN A 245 37.17 3.20 -7.77
CA ASN A 245 37.66 2.33 -8.85
C ASN A 245 36.73 1.13 -9.10
N TYR A 246 35.44 1.23 -8.75
CA TYR A 246 34.49 0.12 -8.89
C TYR A 246 34.40 -0.39 -10.34
N ASP A 247 34.50 0.51 -11.33
CA ASP A 247 34.42 0.22 -12.75
C ASP A 247 35.58 -0.69 -13.20
N GLN A 248 36.80 -0.39 -12.77
CA GLN A 248 37.98 -1.21 -13.05
C GLN A 248 37.87 -2.60 -12.40
N ILE A 249 37.36 -2.66 -11.17
CA ILE A 249 37.11 -3.92 -10.45
C ILE A 249 36.11 -4.78 -11.21
N LEU A 250 34.99 -4.19 -11.66
CA LEU A 250 33.96 -4.91 -12.41
C LEU A 250 34.45 -5.33 -13.80
N LYS A 251 35.12 -4.45 -14.56
CA LYS A 251 35.70 -4.79 -15.86
C LYS A 251 36.70 -5.94 -15.77
N LYS A 252 37.58 -5.91 -14.77
CA LYS A 252 38.55 -6.99 -14.55
C LYS A 252 37.87 -8.33 -14.27
N ARG A 253 36.75 -8.33 -13.53
CA ARG A 253 36.06 -9.55 -13.13
C ARG A 253 35.09 -10.08 -14.19
N PHE A 254 34.42 -9.20 -14.90
CA PHE A 254 33.25 -9.50 -15.73
C PHE A 254 33.40 -9.07 -17.20
N GLY A 255 34.51 -8.45 -17.58
CA GLY A 255 34.74 -7.89 -18.91
C GLY A 255 34.08 -6.53 -19.12
N ASP A 256 34.27 -5.96 -20.31
CA ASP A 256 33.82 -4.60 -20.63
C ASP A 256 32.29 -4.43 -20.64
N ASN A 257 31.54 -5.52 -20.87
CA ASN A 257 30.07 -5.51 -20.94
C ASN A 257 29.40 -5.94 -19.63
N PHE A 258 30.08 -5.74 -18.48
CA PHE A 258 29.59 -6.18 -17.17
C PHE A 258 28.20 -5.63 -16.83
N GLU A 259 27.84 -4.44 -17.33
CA GLU A 259 26.55 -3.79 -17.08
C GLU A 259 25.34 -4.66 -17.46
N GLN A 260 25.48 -5.48 -18.50
CA GLN A 260 24.42 -6.36 -19.01
C GLN A 260 24.32 -7.68 -18.27
N ILE A 261 25.31 -8.01 -17.43
CA ILE A 261 25.31 -9.27 -16.67
C ILE A 261 24.10 -9.29 -15.74
N THR A 262 23.37 -10.40 -15.80
CA THR A 262 22.19 -10.60 -14.98
C THR A 262 22.48 -11.52 -13.80
N PHE A 263 21.82 -11.27 -12.68
CA PHE A 263 21.88 -12.11 -11.50
C PHE A 263 20.53 -12.15 -10.77
N ARG A 264 20.29 -13.22 -10.01
CA ARG A 264 19.10 -13.35 -9.15
C ARG A 264 19.39 -12.93 -7.73
N LEU A 265 18.51 -12.09 -7.18
CA LEU A 265 18.60 -11.65 -5.78
C LEU A 265 17.88 -12.59 -4.80
N ASN A 266 16.97 -13.43 -5.30
CA ASN A 266 16.17 -14.34 -4.46
C ASN A 266 17.02 -15.52 -4.00
N TYR A 267 17.41 -15.56 -2.72
CA TYR A 267 18.27 -16.61 -2.16
C TYR A 267 17.79 -18.04 -2.41
N ARG A 268 16.48 -18.30 -2.50
CA ARG A 268 15.94 -19.64 -2.77
C ARG A 268 16.15 -20.08 -4.23
N LYS A 269 16.37 -19.14 -5.14
CA LYS A 269 16.57 -19.37 -6.58
C LYS A 269 17.97 -18.95 -7.04
N MET A 270 18.80 -18.46 -6.14
CA MET A 270 20.12 -17.90 -6.43
C MET A 270 21.08 -19.04 -6.72
N LYS A 271 21.66 -19.04 -7.91
CA LYS A 271 22.73 -19.98 -8.27
C LYS A 271 24.07 -19.54 -7.67
N VAL A 272 25.07 -20.40 -7.80
CA VAL A 272 26.44 -20.10 -7.33
C VAL A 272 27.00 -18.87 -8.05
N GLU A 273 26.75 -18.74 -9.36
CA GLU A 273 27.20 -17.59 -10.15
C GLU A 273 26.45 -16.31 -9.74
N ASP A 274 25.14 -16.41 -9.47
CA ASP A 274 24.34 -15.28 -8.97
C ASP A 274 24.91 -14.77 -7.63
N LYS A 275 25.34 -15.70 -6.75
CA LYS A 275 25.95 -15.39 -5.46
C LYS A 275 27.28 -14.68 -5.63
N ASP A 276 28.15 -15.20 -6.49
CA ASP A 276 29.46 -14.64 -6.78
C ASP A 276 29.35 -13.21 -7.32
N ILE A 277 28.42 -12.98 -8.26
CA ILE A 277 28.12 -11.63 -8.77
C ILE A 277 27.68 -10.73 -7.62
N PHE A 278 26.73 -11.17 -6.79
CA PHE A 278 26.23 -10.35 -5.69
C PHE A 278 27.29 -10.05 -4.62
N ASP A 279 28.14 -11.01 -4.28
CA ASP A 279 29.24 -10.84 -3.32
C ASP A 279 30.29 -9.84 -3.87
N GLN A 280 30.60 -9.91 -5.17
CA GLN A 280 31.47 -8.93 -5.83
C GLN A 280 30.84 -7.52 -5.81
N LEU A 281 29.55 -7.40 -6.12
CA LEU A 281 28.82 -6.13 -6.05
C LEU A 281 28.76 -5.59 -4.61
N LYS A 282 28.62 -6.46 -3.61
CA LYS A 282 28.63 -6.05 -2.21
C LYS A 282 30.00 -5.52 -1.79
N SER A 283 31.09 -6.12 -2.28
CA SER A 283 32.45 -5.69 -1.94
C SER A 283 32.80 -4.27 -2.42
N ILE A 284 32.15 -3.79 -3.48
CA ILE A 284 32.37 -2.44 -4.03
C ILE A 284 31.46 -1.37 -3.41
N VAL A 285 30.54 -1.75 -2.51
CA VAL A 285 29.63 -0.83 -1.83
C VAL A 285 30.06 -0.62 -0.38
N LYS A 286 30.17 0.65 0.02
CA LYS A 286 30.43 1.09 1.39
C LYS A 286 29.21 1.82 1.94
N ILE A 287 28.44 1.15 2.78
CA ILE A 287 27.24 1.72 3.42
C ILE A 287 27.63 2.28 4.81
N PRO A 288 27.40 3.58 5.09
CA PRO A 288 27.63 4.13 6.42
C PRO A 288 26.57 3.62 7.41
N GLN A 289 26.87 3.63 8.72
CA GLN A 289 25.94 3.16 9.75
C GLN A 289 24.62 3.94 9.77
N ASN A 290 24.68 5.24 9.46
CA ASN A 290 23.51 6.09 9.30
C ASN A 290 23.67 6.91 8.02
N ILE A 291 22.73 6.75 7.09
CA ILE A 291 22.68 7.51 5.84
C ILE A 291 22.07 8.90 6.05
N GLY A 292 21.39 9.15 7.18
CA GLY A 292 20.83 10.45 7.53
C GLY A 292 19.68 10.93 6.65
N VAL A 293 19.31 10.17 5.61
CA VAL A 293 18.24 10.53 4.67
C VAL A 293 17.20 9.44 4.53
N THR A 294 15.94 9.86 4.36
CA THR A 294 14.83 8.95 4.05
C THR A 294 14.83 8.67 2.55
N ILE A 295 15.14 7.43 2.17
CA ILE A 295 15.18 7.02 0.76
C ILE A 295 13.76 6.98 0.18
N LYS A 296 13.50 7.81 -0.82
CA LYS A 296 12.22 7.84 -1.55
C LYS A 296 12.21 6.84 -2.71
N TRP A 297 11.96 5.57 -2.37
CA TRP A 297 11.97 4.46 -3.34
C TRP A 297 11.09 4.63 -4.58
N THR A 298 10.01 5.40 -4.48
CA THR A 298 9.13 5.69 -5.61
C THR A 298 9.78 6.58 -6.66
N GLU A 299 10.66 7.50 -6.26
CA GLU A 299 11.38 8.37 -7.20
C GLU A 299 12.44 7.54 -7.94
N ILE A 300 13.24 6.75 -7.22
CA ILE A 300 14.26 5.85 -7.83
C ILE A 300 13.62 4.81 -8.75
N ALA A 301 12.47 4.23 -8.37
CA ALA A 301 11.77 3.24 -9.19
C ALA A 301 11.27 3.82 -10.54
N SER A 302 11.18 5.14 -10.68
CA SER A 302 10.84 5.76 -11.97
C SER A 302 11.99 5.67 -12.99
N GLU A 303 13.23 5.58 -12.52
CA GLU A 303 14.42 5.42 -13.35
C GLU A 303 14.68 3.96 -13.73
N ILE A 304 14.33 3.02 -12.85
CA ILE A 304 14.52 1.58 -13.05
C ILE A 304 13.17 0.90 -13.35
N LYS A 305 12.66 1.09 -14.57
CA LYS A 305 11.31 0.63 -14.96
C LYS A 305 11.07 -0.87 -14.77
N THR A 306 12.11 -1.69 -14.80
CA THR A 306 11.99 -3.14 -14.65
C THR A 306 11.77 -3.57 -13.19
N LYS A 307 12.05 -2.69 -12.22
CA LYS A 307 12.01 -2.98 -10.78
C LYS A 307 10.97 -2.11 -10.08
N THR A 308 10.30 -2.69 -9.09
CA THR A 308 9.40 -1.92 -8.23
C THR A 308 10.16 -1.32 -7.06
N LYS A 309 9.56 -0.32 -6.41
CA LYS A 309 10.08 0.24 -5.15
C LYS A 309 10.35 -0.82 -4.07
N ASP A 310 9.64 -1.95 -4.10
CA ASP A 310 9.81 -3.04 -3.14
C ASP A 310 11.00 -3.93 -3.52
N ASP A 311 11.32 -4.07 -4.81
CA ASP A 311 12.54 -4.73 -5.25
C ASP A 311 13.77 -3.90 -4.86
N LEU A 312 13.72 -2.57 -5.10
CA LEU A 312 14.80 -1.66 -4.71
C LEU A 312 15.07 -1.72 -3.20
N ARG A 313 14.01 -1.70 -2.39
CA ARG A 313 14.10 -1.90 -0.94
C ARG A 313 14.74 -3.24 -0.56
N GLN A 314 14.34 -4.32 -1.21
CA GLN A 314 14.91 -5.65 -0.94
C GLN A 314 16.39 -5.74 -1.29
N MET A 315 16.81 -5.13 -2.40
CA MET A 315 18.23 -5.03 -2.78
C MET A 315 19.01 -4.30 -1.68
N TRP A 316 18.51 -3.13 -1.28
CA TRP A 316 19.11 -2.32 -0.22
C TRP A 316 19.25 -3.08 1.10
N TYR A 317 18.19 -3.76 1.54
CA TYR A 317 18.19 -4.52 2.79
C TYR A 317 19.19 -5.67 2.78
N LYS A 318 19.39 -6.33 1.64
CA LYS A 318 20.37 -7.41 1.51
C LYS A 318 21.81 -6.90 1.56
N LEU A 319 22.07 -5.70 1.05
CA LEU A 319 23.38 -5.07 1.17
C LEU A 319 23.70 -4.67 2.61
N ASN A 320 22.73 -4.08 3.32
CA ASN A 320 22.92 -3.57 4.68
C ASN A 320 22.84 -4.64 5.79
N GLY A 321 22.57 -5.90 5.45
CA GLY A 321 22.73 -7.04 6.36
C GLY A 321 21.82 -7.07 7.59
N ASN A 322 20.51 -6.78 7.43
CA ASN A 322 19.52 -6.80 8.52
C ASN A 322 19.88 -5.94 9.75
N LYS A 323 19.94 -4.62 9.57
CA LYS A 323 19.80 -3.67 10.69
C LYS A 323 18.50 -2.90 10.57
N PHE A 324 17.46 -3.44 11.18
CA PHE A 324 16.37 -2.69 11.81
C PHE A 324 16.17 -3.26 13.21
#